data_AF-A0A7W0H4F0-F1
#
_entry.id   AF-A0A7W0H4F0-F1
#
_cell.length_a   1.000
_cell.length_b   1.000
_cell.length_c   1.000
_cell.angle_alpha   90.00
_cell.angle_beta   90.00
_cell.angle_gamma   90.00
#
_symmetry.space_group_name_H-M   'P 1'
#
loop_
_entity.id
_entity.type
_entity.pdbx_description
1 polymer ?
#
loop_
_entity_poly.entity_id
_entity_poly.type
_entity_poly.pdbx_seq_one_letter_code
_entity_poly.pdbx_strand_id
1 'polypeptide(L)'
;ALAGVGGSASAPARKRRTSGSAPRRRGRPRGSGNRAKQALELVRARPGITISELADTMGIKANYLYRVMPTLQKEGQVKKRDKGWHPA
;
A
#
# COMPACT_ATOMS: atom_id res chain seq x y z
N ALA A 1 -23.48 27.15 60.25
CA ALA A 1 -23.05 26.06 59.38
C ALA A 1 -22.48 26.67 58.10
N LEU A 2 -21.21 26.41 57.79
CA LEU A 2 -20.51 26.91 56.59
C LEU A 2 -20.30 25.71 55.65
N ALA A 3 -20.20 25.98 54.34
CA ALA A 3 -20.00 25.05 53.21
C ALA A 3 -21.30 24.46 52.63
N GLY A 4 -21.56 24.50 51.33
CA GLY A 4 -20.81 25.04 50.19
C GLY A 4 -21.66 24.82 48.93
N VAL A 5 -21.90 25.88 48.15
CA VAL A 5 -22.51 25.74 46.82
C VAL A 5 -21.39 25.70 45.80
N GLY A 6 -21.06 24.47 45.38
CA GLY A 6 -20.04 24.19 44.39
C GLY A 6 -20.39 24.84 43.05
N GLY A 7 -19.39 25.49 42.47
CA GLY A 7 -19.50 26.33 41.29
C GLY A 7 -20.12 25.64 40.09
N SER A 8 -20.95 26.40 39.39
CA SER A 8 -21.32 26.12 38.00
C SER A 8 -20.06 26.23 37.15
N ALA A 9 -19.37 25.10 36.97
CA ALA A 9 -18.33 24.96 35.96
C ALA A 9 -19.01 25.06 34.59
N SER A 10 -18.92 26.25 34.00
CA SER A 10 -19.22 26.49 32.59
C SER A 10 -18.25 25.64 31.78
N ALA A 11 -18.68 24.43 31.40
CA ALA A 11 -17.92 23.58 30.50
C ALA A 11 -17.90 24.26 29.13
N PRO A 12 -16.73 24.59 28.54
CA PRO A 12 -16.72 24.98 27.15
C PRO A 12 -17.13 23.73 26.38
N ALA A 13 -18.33 23.76 25.79
CA ALA A 13 -18.76 22.79 24.82
C ALA A 13 -17.74 22.83 23.66
N ARG A 14 -16.72 21.97 23.77
CA ARG A 14 -15.64 21.85 22.81
C ARG A 14 -16.29 21.38 21.53
N LYS A 15 -16.62 22.35 20.67
CA LYS A 15 -17.22 22.14 19.35
C LYS A 15 -16.31 21.16 18.63
N ARG A 16 -16.74 19.90 18.61
CA ARG A 16 -16.08 18.82 17.88
C ARG A 16 -16.02 19.31 16.44
N ARG A 17 -14.83 19.78 16.04
CA ARG A 17 -14.51 20.00 14.65
C ARG A 17 -14.61 18.63 14.01
N THR A 18 -15.78 18.30 13.48
CA THR A 18 -15.92 17.33 12.42
C THR A 18 -15.11 17.92 11.27
N SER A 19 -13.80 17.68 11.28
CA SER A 19 -12.97 17.84 10.12
C SER A 19 -13.62 16.95 9.07
N GLY A 20 -14.42 17.59 8.20
CA GLY A 20 -15.06 16.96 7.08
C GLY A 20 -14.04 16.07 6.44
N SER A 21 -14.37 14.79 6.39
CA SER A 21 -13.59 13.76 5.73
C SER A 21 -13.42 14.22 4.29
N ALA A 22 -12.32 14.93 4.00
CA ALA A 22 -11.89 15.14 2.64
C ALA A 22 -11.91 13.74 2.01
N PRO A 23 -12.59 13.53 0.87
CA PRO A 23 -12.68 12.21 0.27
C PRO A 23 -11.25 11.72 0.17
N ARG A 24 -10.91 10.71 0.98
CA ARG A 24 -9.57 10.14 1.03
C ARG A 24 -9.35 9.70 -0.39
N ARG A 25 -8.63 10.51 -1.18
CA ARG A 25 -8.40 10.27 -2.60
C ARG A 25 -8.00 8.81 -2.64
N ARG A 26 -8.90 7.97 -3.16
CA ARG A 26 -8.75 6.52 -3.08
C ARG A 26 -7.45 6.26 -3.81
N GLY A 27 -6.37 6.08 -3.03
CA GLY A 27 -5.02 6.16 -3.55
C GLY A 27 -4.96 5.22 -4.72
N ARG A 28 -4.55 5.73 -5.88
CA ARG A 28 -4.57 5.05 -7.18
C ARG A 28 -4.36 3.54 -6.98
N PRO A 29 -5.26 2.68 -7.48
CA PRO A 29 -5.30 1.27 -7.12
C PRO A 29 -3.91 0.67 -7.17
N ARG A 30 -3.53 0.06 -6.05
CA ARG A 30 -2.18 -0.44 -5.79
C ARG A 30 -1.90 -1.59 -6.75
N GLY A 31 -1.20 -1.28 -7.84
CA GLY A 31 -0.56 -2.28 -8.69
C GLY A 31 -1.18 -2.57 -10.06
N SER A 32 -2.31 -1.97 -10.46
CA SER A 32 -3.10 -2.55 -11.57
C SER A 32 -2.94 -1.93 -12.97
N GLY A 33 -1.95 -1.07 -13.23
CA GLY A 33 -1.88 -0.38 -14.52
C GLY A 33 -0.90 -0.99 -15.52
N ASN A 34 0.35 -0.57 -15.37
CA ASN A 34 1.40 -0.78 -16.36
C ASN A 34 2.64 -1.48 -15.77
N ARG A 35 2.98 -1.13 -14.53
CA ARG A 35 4.18 -1.67 -13.85
C ARG A 35 4.07 -3.16 -13.53
N ALA A 36 2.88 -3.66 -13.21
CA ALA A 36 2.66 -5.10 -13.02
C ALA A 36 2.85 -5.87 -14.33
N LYS A 37 2.35 -5.33 -15.44
CA LYS A 37 2.55 -5.90 -16.78
C LYS A 37 4.02 -5.89 -17.17
N GLN A 38 4.73 -4.78 -16.97
CA GLN A 38 6.18 -4.70 -17.18
C GLN A 38 6.96 -5.71 -16.33
N ALA A 39 6.61 -5.86 -15.05
CA ALA A 39 7.25 -6.84 -14.18
C ALA A 39 7.03 -8.26 -14.69
N LEU A 40 5.81 -8.58 -15.15
CA LEU A 40 5.49 -9.86 -15.76
C LEU A 40 6.26 -10.10 -17.07
N GLU A 41 6.36 -9.09 -17.94
CA GLU A 41 7.14 -9.19 -19.17
C GLU A 41 8.62 -9.50 -18.87
N LEU A 42 9.18 -8.84 -17.86
CA LEU A 42 10.56 -9.10 -17.43
C LEU A 42 10.74 -10.50 -16.82
N VAL A 43 9.78 -10.98 -16.03
CA VAL A 43 9.80 -12.35 -15.49
C VAL A 43 9.69 -13.38 -16.61
N ARG A 44 8.91 -13.12 -17.66
CA ARG A 44 8.82 -13.98 -18.85
C ARG A 44 10.11 -13.97 -19.67
N ALA A 45 10.72 -12.80 -19.83
CA ALA A 45 11.98 -12.65 -20.58
C ALA A 45 13.18 -13.26 -19.84
N ARG A 46 13.19 -13.20 -18.51
CA ARG A 46 14.27 -13.66 -17.64
C ARG A 46 13.70 -14.48 -16.47
N PRO A 47 13.38 -15.76 -16.68
CA PRO A 47 12.89 -16.61 -15.60
C PRO A 47 13.97 -16.77 -14.52
N GLY A 48 13.56 -16.61 -13.26
CA GLY A 48 14.48 -16.59 -12.12
C GLY A 48 14.98 -15.21 -11.73
N ILE A 49 14.53 -14.14 -12.41
CA ILE A 49 14.89 -12.76 -12.05
C ILE A 49 14.46 -12.44 -10.61
N THR A 50 15.36 -11.78 -9.88
CA THR A 50 15.13 -11.38 -8.50
C THR A 50 14.34 -10.06 -8.42
N ILE A 51 13.82 -9.75 -7.23
CA ILE A 51 13.12 -8.49 -6.97
C ILE A 51 14.04 -7.28 -7.18
N SER A 52 15.32 -7.40 -6.82
CA SER A 52 16.31 -6.32 -6.98
C SER A 52 16.57 -6.04 -8.46
N GLU A 53 16.80 -7.08 -9.27
CA GLU A 53 17.03 -6.92 -10.70
C GLU A 53 15.81 -6.38 -11.44
N LEU A 54 14.60 -6.80 -11.05
CA LEU A 54 13.35 -6.23 -11.54
C LEU A 54 13.25 -4.74 -11.21
N ALA A 55 13.60 -4.36 -9.97
CA ALA A 55 13.59 -2.98 -9.53
C ALA A 55 14.55 -2.12 -10.36
N ASP A 56 15.78 -2.59 -10.55
CA ASP A 56 16.81 -1.88 -11.30
C ASP A 56 16.44 -1.73 -12.78
N THR A 57 15.97 -2.82 -13.40
CA THR A 57 15.59 -2.82 -14.83
C THR A 57 14.42 -1.88 -15.13
N MET A 58 13.44 -1.80 -14.22
CA MET A 58 12.29 -0.88 -14.38
C MET A 58 12.57 0.53 -13.86
N GLY A 59 13.68 0.76 -13.15
CA GLY A 59 13.96 2.01 -12.45
C GLY A 59 12.94 2.30 -11.33
N ILE A 60 12.54 1.28 -10.56
CA ILE A 60 11.52 1.39 -9.53
C ILE A 60 12.02 0.90 -8.18
N LYS A 61 11.37 1.32 -7.09
CA LYS A 61 11.73 0.84 -5.75
C LYS A 61 11.27 -0.61 -5.55
N ALA A 62 12.15 -1.46 -4.99
CA ALA A 62 11.82 -2.84 -4.62
C ALA A 62 10.57 -2.94 -3.71
N ASN A 63 10.34 -1.94 -2.85
CA ASN A 63 9.12 -1.84 -2.03
C ASN A 63 7.82 -1.94 -2.87
N TYR A 64 7.83 -1.47 -4.12
CA TYR A 64 6.69 -1.59 -5.01
C TYR A 64 6.46 -3.04 -5.46
N LEU A 65 7.53 -3.78 -5.75
CA LEU A 65 7.46 -5.17 -6.21
C LEU A 65 6.98 -6.13 -5.14
N TYR A 66 7.34 -5.90 -3.86
CA TYR A 66 6.78 -6.67 -2.75
C TYR A 66 5.25 -6.56 -2.62
N ARG A 67 4.64 -5.53 -3.21
CA ARG A 67 3.19 -5.34 -3.19
C ARG A 67 2.48 -5.92 -4.42
N VAL A 68 3.19 -6.00 -5.54
CA VAL A 68 2.63 -6.38 -6.84
C VAL A 68 2.87 -7.85 -7.14
N MET A 69 4.06 -8.37 -6.84
CA MET A 69 4.41 -9.77 -7.12
C MET A 69 3.47 -10.76 -6.41
N PRO A 70 3.06 -10.57 -5.13
CA PRO A 70 2.08 -11.46 -4.50
C PRO A 70 0.71 -11.43 -5.18
N THR A 71 0.30 -10.29 -5.74
CA THR A 71 -0.95 -10.18 -6.48
C THR A 71 -0.86 -10.94 -7.80
N LEU A 72 0.23 -10.78 -8.56
CA LEU A 72 0.48 -11.51 -9.80
C LEU A 72 0.60 -13.02 -9.57
N GLN A 73 1.13 -13.43 -8.42
CA GLN A 73 1.17 -14.83 -8.02
C GLN A 73 -0.22 -15.38 -7.71
N LYS A 74 -1.05 -14.61 -6.99
CA LYS A 74 -2.46 -14.98 -6.72
C LYS A 74 -3.29 -15.07 -8.00
N GLU A 75 -3.00 -14.22 -8.98
CA GLU A 75 -3.60 -14.26 -10.31
C GLU A 75 -3.07 -15.43 -11.18
N GLY A 76 -2.09 -16.19 -10.69
CA GLY A 76 -1.53 -17.34 -11.42
C GLY A 76 -0.68 -16.93 -12.61
N GLN A 77 -0.10 -15.73 -12.61
CA GLN A 77 0.73 -15.25 -13.72
C GLN A 77 2.23 -15.48 -13.48
N VAL A 78 2.65 -15.50 -12.21
CA VAL A 78 4.04 -15.77 -11.80
C VAL A 78 4.07 -16.75 -10.64
N LYS A 79 5.19 -17.46 -10.47
CA LYS A 79 5.47 -18.34 -9.34
C LYS A 79 6.82 -17.97 -8.74
N LYS A 80 6.87 -17.88 -7.41
CA LYS A 80 8.13 -17.71 -6.69
C LYS A 80 8.86 -19.06 -6.63
N ARG A 81 10.11 -19.12 -7.09
CA ARG A 81 11.01 -20.26 -6.82
C ARG A 81 12.31 -19.72 -6.23
N ASP A 82 12.74 -20.31 -5.14
CA ASP A 82 13.93 -19.88 -4.41
C ASP A 82 13.91 -18.37 -4.10
N LYS A 83 14.86 -17.63 -4.69
CA LYS A 83 15.02 -16.17 -4.58
C LYS A 83 14.48 -15.41 -5.80
N GLY A 84 14.03 -16.12 -6.83
CA GLY A 84 13.62 -15.58 -8.12
C GLY A 84 12.12 -15.73 -8.41
N TRP A 85 11.68 -14.99 -9.42
CA TRP A 85 10.33 -15.09 -9.97
C TRP A 85 10.37 -15.78 -11.33
N HIS A 86 9.46 -16.73 -11.50
CA HIS A 86 9.29 -17.48 -12.73
C HIS A 86 7.88 -17.21 -13.28
N PRO A 87 7.67 -17.32 -14.61
CA PRO A 87 6.33 -17.36 -15.15
C PRO A 87 5.59 -18.60 -14.59
N ALA A 88 4.27 -18.47 -14.42
CA ALA A 88 3.43 -19.55 -13.89
C ALA A 88 3.33 -20.75 -14.83
#